data_AF-A0A151IB74-F1
#
_entry.id   AF-A0A151IB74-F1
#
_cell.length_a   1.000
_cell.length_b   1.000
_cell.length_c   1.000
_cell.angle_alpha   90.00
_cell.angle_beta   90.00
_cell.angle_gamma   90.00
#
_symmetry.space_group_name_H-M   'P 1'
#
loop_
_entity.id
_entity.type
_entity.pdbx_description
1 polymer ?
#
loop_
_entity_poly.entity_id
_entity_poly.type
_entity_poly.pdbx_seq_one_letter_code
_entity_poly.pdbx_strand_id
1 'polypeptide(L)'
;EQKEILNKEKKDIQHKFKIKMGLLVDVPKVNKYYIPRFGSSNDGNTSRWFFANPKLSSEITGVDEVLIERFGNILSALNYKEMISYTKFGKYAYKTAKMFVKLYPWYDMPPSVHKVLIHGSDFIQYSLLPLGMLFTLFFLNIIMLQTIETKQDLRCLYNTV
;
A
#
# COMPACT_ATOMS: atom_id res chain seq x y z
N GLU A 1 -25.23 5.50 -7.20
CA GLU A 1 -24.83 4.22 -7.82
C GLU A 1 -23.33 3.89 -7.67
N GLN A 2 -22.40 4.50 -8.42
CA GLN A 2 -20.97 4.13 -8.37
C GLN A 2 -20.33 4.27 -6.98
N LYS A 3 -20.58 5.38 -6.27
CA LYS A 3 -20.10 5.61 -4.90
C LYS A 3 -20.68 4.61 -3.88
N GLU A 4 -21.87 4.07 -4.14
CA GLU A 4 -22.52 3.10 -3.24
C GLU A 4 -21.94 1.70 -3.39
N ILE A 5 -21.66 1.29 -4.63
CA ILE A 5 -20.95 0.04 -4.94
C ILE A 5 -19.56 0.07 -4.28
N LEU A 6 -18.84 1.18 -4.43
CA LEU A 6 -17.54 1.39 -3.79
C LEU A 6 -17.61 1.26 -2.27
N ASN A 7 -18.57 1.94 -1.65
CA ASN A 7 -18.75 1.87 -0.20
C ASN A 7 -19.13 0.46 0.26
N LYS A 8 -19.85 -0.32 -0.55
CA LYS A 8 -20.18 -1.71 -0.23
C LYS A 8 -18.96 -2.62 -0.33
N GLU A 9 -18.18 -2.53 -1.41
CA GLU A 9 -16.93 -3.30 -1.56
C GLU A 9 -15.92 -2.94 -0.48
N LYS A 10 -15.79 -1.65 -0.16
CA LYS A 10 -14.96 -1.17 0.95
C LYS A 10 -15.34 -1.83 2.27
N LYS A 11 -16.63 -1.84 2.60
CA LYS A 11 -17.13 -2.47 3.83
C LYS A 11 -16.88 -3.98 3.86
N ASP A 12 -17.05 -4.66 2.73
CA ASP A 12 -16.76 -6.09 2.60
C ASP A 12 -15.27 -6.40 2.83
N ILE A 13 -14.38 -5.63 2.21
CA ILE A 13 -12.93 -5.74 2.42
C ILE A 13 -12.57 -5.50 3.89
N GLN A 14 -13.06 -4.41 4.48
CA GLN A 14 -12.86 -4.12 5.91
C GLN A 14 -13.34 -5.26 6.82
N HIS A 15 -14.49 -5.84 6.50
CA HIS A 15 -15.05 -6.97 7.24
C HIS A 15 -14.17 -8.22 7.12
N LYS A 16 -13.70 -8.54 5.91
CA LYS A 16 -12.77 -9.66 5.66
C LYS A 16 -11.45 -9.49 6.40
N PHE A 17 -10.87 -8.29 6.42
CA PHE A 17 -9.68 -8.00 7.21
C PHE A 17 -9.90 -8.21 8.71
N LYS A 18 -11.06 -7.80 9.23
CA LYS A 18 -11.42 -7.99 10.63
C LYS A 18 -11.60 -9.47 10.98
N ILE A 19 -12.30 -10.24 10.15
CA ILE A 19 -12.55 -11.67 10.42
C ILE A 19 -11.29 -12.52 10.24
N LYS A 20 -10.59 -12.35 9.10
CA LYS A 20 -9.48 -13.24 8.74
C LYS A 20 -8.16 -12.88 9.42
N MET A 21 -7.94 -11.60 9.72
CA MET A 21 -6.66 -11.12 10.29
C MET A 21 -6.81 -10.36 11.61
N GLY A 22 -8.03 -10.23 12.15
CA GLY A 22 -8.26 -9.43 13.36
C GLY A 22 -7.96 -7.94 13.17
N LEU A 23 -7.85 -7.46 11.93
CA LEU A 23 -7.30 -6.16 11.62
C LEU A 23 -8.40 -5.13 11.29
N LEU A 24 -8.34 -3.97 11.96
CA LEU A 24 -9.21 -2.83 11.66
C LEU A 24 -8.54 -1.91 10.65
N VAL A 25 -9.09 -1.86 9.45
CA VAL A 25 -8.53 -1.15 8.31
C VAL A 25 -9.44 0.00 7.90
N ASP A 26 -8.83 1.15 7.62
CA ASP A 26 -9.46 2.32 7.02
C ASP A 26 -10.75 2.78 7.73
N VAL A 27 -10.73 2.66 9.07
CA VAL A 27 -11.79 3.16 9.94
C VAL A 27 -11.38 4.54 10.45
N PRO A 28 -12.23 5.58 10.28
CA PRO A 28 -11.96 6.90 10.84
C PRO A 28 -11.78 6.83 12.37
N LYS A 29 -10.73 7.47 12.90
CA LYS A 29 -10.53 7.53 14.36
C LYS A 29 -11.52 8.52 14.97
N VAL A 30 -12.43 8.02 15.81
CA VAL A 30 -13.35 8.82 16.64
C VAL A 30 -12.91 8.77 18.10
N ASN A 31 -13.00 9.89 18.82
CA ASN A 31 -12.67 9.93 20.26
C ASN A 31 -13.89 9.54 21.12
N LYS A 32 -13.69 9.47 22.46
CA LYS A 32 -14.74 9.19 23.46
C LYS A 32 -15.97 10.11 23.37
N TYR A 33 -15.82 11.29 22.76
CA TYR A 33 -16.86 12.30 22.59
C TYR A 33 -17.44 12.34 21.16
N TYR A 34 -17.20 11.30 20.34
CA TYR A 34 -17.65 11.22 18.94
C TYR A 34 -17.17 12.38 18.06
N ILE A 35 -16.05 13.00 18.41
CA ILE A 35 -15.42 14.03 17.58
C ILE A 35 -14.53 13.32 16.56
N PRO A 36 -14.73 13.54 15.25
CA PRO A 36 -13.84 13.03 14.21
C PRO A 36 -12.43 13.56 14.43
N ARG A 37 -11.44 12.68 14.55
CA ARG A 37 -10.02 13.08 14.46
C ARG A 37 -9.55 12.91 13.02
N PHE A 38 -8.53 13.68 12.66
CA PHE A 38 -7.75 13.42 11.46
C PHE A 38 -7.01 12.07 11.63
N GLY A 39 -7.17 11.19 10.65
CA GLY A 39 -6.49 9.90 10.58
C GLY A 39 -7.43 8.70 10.56
N SER A 40 -6.96 7.61 9.94
CA SER A 40 -7.63 6.32 9.90
C SER A 40 -6.93 5.30 10.81
N SER A 41 -7.51 4.12 10.95
CA SER A 41 -6.91 2.97 11.63
C SER A 41 -5.71 2.37 10.89
N ASN A 42 -5.29 2.97 9.76
CA ASN A 42 -4.11 2.59 9.01
C ASN A 42 -2.86 3.20 9.65
N ASP A 43 -2.42 2.65 10.78
CA ASP A 43 -1.15 3.00 11.42
C ASP A 43 -0.07 1.93 11.21
N GLY A 44 1.19 2.23 11.52
CA GLY A 44 2.32 1.33 11.21
C GLY A 44 2.14 -0.13 11.66
N ASN A 45 1.34 -0.40 12.70
CA ASN A 45 1.02 -1.77 13.08
C ASN A 45 0.17 -2.47 12.00
N THR A 46 -0.91 -1.84 11.54
CA THR A 46 -1.73 -2.30 10.41
C THR A 46 -0.88 -2.62 9.16
N SER A 47 0.21 -1.87 8.93
CA SER A 47 1.10 -2.08 7.77
C SER A 47 1.84 -3.38 7.89
N ARG A 48 2.41 -3.62 9.06
CA ARG A 48 3.25 -4.78 9.33
C ARG A 48 2.41 -6.03 9.17
N TRP A 49 1.19 -6.03 9.69
CA TRP A 49 0.25 -7.14 9.56
C TRP A 49 -0.17 -7.37 8.11
N PHE A 50 -0.45 -6.31 7.35
CA PHE A 50 -0.79 -6.42 5.93
C PHE A 50 0.34 -7.08 5.10
N PHE A 51 1.59 -6.67 5.31
CA PHE A 51 2.73 -7.24 4.57
C PHE A 51 3.26 -8.55 5.15
N ALA A 52 2.89 -8.93 6.38
CA ALA A 52 3.32 -10.18 7.00
C ALA A 52 2.72 -11.42 6.32
N ASN A 53 1.54 -11.28 5.68
CA ASN A 53 0.90 -12.36 4.94
C ASN A 53 0.40 -11.87 3.57
N PRO A 54 1.29 -11.75 2.56
CA PRO A 54 0.95 -11.28 1.22
C PRO A 54 -0.17 -12.09 0.57
N LYS A 55 -0.20 -13.41 0.79
CA LYS A 55 -1.23 -14.32 0.27
C LYS A 55 -2.63 -13.95 0.77
N LEU A 56 -2.78 -13.80 2.09
CA LEU A 56 -4.08 -13.46 2.69
C LEU A 56 -4.51 -12.04 2.33
N SER A 57 -3.56 -11.11 2.28
CA SER A 57 -3.80 -9.73 1.83
C SER A 57 -4.24 -9.67 0.36
N SER A 58 -3.60 -10.46 -0.51
CA SER A 58 -3.97 -10.64 -1.92
C SER A 58 -5.39 -11.21 -2.04
N GLU A 59 -5.71 -12.27 -1.31
CA GLU A 59 -7.03 -12.90 -1.33
C GLU A 59 -8.15 -11.92 -0.91
N ILE A 60 -7.88 -11.08 0.10
CA ILE A 60 -8.87 -10.13 0.61
C ILE A 60 -9.04 -8.93 -0.32
N THR A 61 -7.94 -8.37 -0.86
CA THR A 61 -7.96 -7.13 -1.65
C THR A 61 -8.15 -7.35 -3.15
N GLY A 62 -7.70 -8.50 -3.66
CA GLY A 62 -7.56 -8.79 -5.08
C GLY A 62 -6.30 -8.19 -5.73
N VAL A 63 -5.34 -7.68 -4.94
CA VAL A 63 -4.02 -7.26 -5.45
C VAL A 63 -3.16 -8.49 -5.69
N ASP A 64 -2.31 -8.46 -6.70
CA ASP A 64 -1.32 -9.50 -6.97
C ASP A 64 -0.41 -9.74 -5.75
N GLU A 65 -0.31 -11.02 -5.36
CA GLU A 65 0.44 -11.45 -4.17
C GLU A 65 1.92 -11.08 -4.28
N VAL A 66 2.52 -11.32 -5.45
CA VAL A 66 3.94 -11.06 -5.68
C VAL A 66 4.20 -9.56 -5.60
N LEU A 67 3.31 -8.72 -6.11
CA LEU A 67 3.45 -7.28 -5.98
C LEU A 67 3.40 -6.84 -4.50
N ILE A 68 2.47 -7.38 -3.70
CA ILE A 68 2.40 -7.09 -2.25
C ILE A 68 3.71 -7.51 -1.56
N GLU A 69 4.22 -8.70 -1.86
CA GLU A 69 5.48 -9.20 -1.30
C GLU A 69 6.66 -8.27 -1.64
N ARG A 70 6.76 -7.85 -2.91
CA ARG A 70 7.80 -6.93 -3.36
C ARG A 70 7.75 -5.59 -2.64
N PHE A 71 6.55 -5.05 -2.39
CA PHE A 71 6.40 -3.84 -1.58
C PHE A 71 6.84 -4.07 -0.13
N GLY A 72 6.46 -5.20 0.48
CA GLY A 72 6.93 -5.59 1.81
C GLY A 72 8.45 -5.67 1.91
N ASN A 73 9.11 -6.27 0.92
CA ASN A 73 10.57 -6.36 0.84
C ASN A 73 11.25 -4.98 0.70
N ILE A 74 10.68 -4.10 -0.13
CA ILE A 74 11.19 -2.73 -0.30
C ILE A 74 11.08 -1.94 1.01
N LEU A 75 9.93 -2.01 1.69
CA LEU A 75 9.73 -1.35 2.96
C LEU A 75 10.64 -1.93 4.06
N SER A 76 10.85 -3.25 4.05
CA SER A 76 11.76 -3.91 5.00
C SER A 76 13.20 -3.49 4.77
N ALA A 77 13.62 -3.40 3.51
CA ALA A 77 14.93 -2.85 3.14
C ALA A 77 15.05 -1.42 3.64
N LEU A 78 14.11 -0.53 3.34
CA LEU A 78 14.17 0.87 3.81
C LEU A 78 14.22 1.01 5.34
N ASN A 79 13.61 0.07 6.08
CA ASN A 79 13.64 0.03 7.55
C ASN A 79 14.86 -0.71 8.12
N TYR A 80 15.76 -1.21 7.27
CA TYR A 80 16.96 -1.88 7.72
C TYR A 80 17.95 -0.89 8.33
N LYS A 81 18.64 -1.31 9.40
CA LYS A 81 19.51 -0.44 10.19
C LYS A 81 20.91 -0.30 9.60
N GLU A 82 21.27 -1.15 8.65
CA GLU A 82 22.59 -1.17 8.04
C GLU A 82 22.57 -0.60 6.62
N MET A 83 23.76 -0.46 6.03
CA MET A 83 23.91 0.05 4.68
C MET A 83 23.31 -0.90 3.64
N ILE A 84 22.42 -0.35 2.81
CA ILE A 84 21.82 -1.07 1.69
C ILE A 84 22.54 -0.66 0.42
N SER A 85 22.80 -1.63 -0.45
CA SER A 85 23.32 -1.33 -1.79
C SER A 85 22.26 -0.60 -2.61
N TYR A 86 22.48 0.70 -2.86
CA TYR A 86 21.58 1.54 -3.66
C TYR A 86 21.35 0.98 -5.07
N THR A 87 22.37 0.35 -5.68
CA THR A 87 22.26 -0.26 -7.02
C THR A 87 21.35 -1.50 -7.02
N LYS A 88 21.49 -2.39 -6.03
CA LYS A 88 20.62 -3.57 -5.88
C LYS A 88 19.19 -3.15 -5.57
N PHE A 89 19.03 -2.18 -4.65
CA PHE A 89 17.72 -1.62 -4.32
C PHE A 89 17.06 -1.00 -5.54
N GLY A 90 17.73 -0.10 -6.26
CA GLY A 90 17.19 0.57 -7.45
C GLY A 90 16.76 -0.43 -8.54
N LYS A 91 17.56 -1.46 -8.80
CA LYS A 91 17.19 -2.54 -9.74
C LYS A 91 15.94 -3.29 -9.29
N TYR A 92 15.80 -3.58 -8.00
CA TYR A 92 14.64 -4.27 -7.45
C TYR A 92 13.39 -3.38 -7.50
N ALA A 93 13.52 -2.13 -7.08
CA ALA A 93 12.46 -1.11 -7.06
C ALA A 93 11.93 -0.81 -8.47
N TYR A 94 12.82 -0.61 -9.44
CA TYR A 94 12.46 -0.37 -10.84
C TYR A 94 11.75 -1.57 -11.49
N LYS A 95 12.17 -2.80 -11.20
CA LYS A 95 11.45 -4.01 -11.62
C LYS A 95 10.04 -4.05 -11.02
N THR A 96 9.88 -3.67 -9.76
CA THR A 96 8.58 -3.57 -9.10
C THR A 96 7.71 -2.49 -9.76
N ALA A 97 8.27 -1.33 -10.12
CA ALA A 97 7.54 -0.28 -10.83
C ALA A 97 7.01 -0.75 -12.19
N LYS A 98 7.84 -1.45 -12.98
CA LYS A 98 7.40 -2.06 -14.25
C LYS A 98 6.28 -3.06 -14.05
N MET A 99 6.37 -3.88 -13.01
CA MET A 99 5.34 -4.85 -12.67
C MET A 99 4.03 -4.17 -12.28
N PHE A 100 4.09 -3.12 -11.47
CA PHE A 100 2.92 -2.31 -11.09
C PHE A 100 2.19 -1.76 -12.31
N VAL A 101 2.91 -1.07 -13.21
CA VAL A 101 2.31 -0.47 -14.43
C VAL A 101 1.74 -1.55 -15.36
N LYS A 102 2.38 -2.72 -15.44
CA LYS A 102 1.89 -3.83 -16.27
C LYS A 102 0.60 -4.46 -15.70
N LEU A 103 0.51 -4.64 -14.39
CA LEU A 103 -0.64 -5.26 -13.73
C LEU A 103 -1.83 -4.30 -13.60
N TYR A 104 -1.53 -3.02 -13.38
CA TYR A 104 -2.52 -1.97 -13.11
C TYR A 104 -2.31 -0.76 -14.02
N PRO A 105 -2.38 -0.90 -15.36
CA PRO A 105 -2.10 0.19 -16.30
C PRO A 105 -3.11 1.33 -16.23
N TRP A 106 -4.30 1.02 -15.72
CA TRP A 106 -5.43 1.92 -15.54
C TRP A 106 -5.32 2.71 -14.23
N TYR A 107 -4.30 2.45 -13.40
CA TYR A 107 -4.12 3.09 -12.11
C TYR A 107 -2.79 3.83 -12.02
N ASP A 108 -2.86 5.16 -11.89
CA ASP A 108 -1.68 6.00 -11.79
C ASP A 108 -0.88 5.72 -10.52
N MET A 109 0.44 5.63 -10.68
CA MET A 109 1.33 5.38 -9.56
C MET A 109 1.28 6.55 -8.57
N PRO A 110 0.92 6.30 -7.29
CA PRO A 110 0.84 7.34 -6.28
C PRO A 110 2.17 8.07 -6.10
N PRO A 111 2.19 9.40 -5.88
CA PRO A 111 3.43 10.17 -5.80
C PRO A 111 4.44 9.64 -4.78
N SER A 112 3.98 9.10 -3.66
CA SER A 112 4.80 8.49 -2.61
C SER A 112 5.38 7.13 -3.01
N VAL A 113 4.62 6.27 -3.70
CA VAL A 113 5.16 5.03 -4.29
C VAL A 113 6.14 5.35 -5.40
N HIS A 114 5.84 6.33 -6.26
CA HIS A 114 6.77 6.80 -7.29
C HIS A 114 8.10 7.27 -6.70
N LYS A 115 8.06 8.11 -5.66
CA LYS A 115 9.27 8.57 -4.94
C LYS A 115 10.10 7.40 -4.40
N VAL A 116 9.48 6.36 -3.86
CA VAL A 116 10.22 5.18 -3.37
C VAL A 116 10.74 4.31 -4.51
N LEU A 117 9.93 4.03 -5.53
CA LEU A 117 10.32 3.08 -6.57
C LEU A 117 11.30 3.66 -7.59
N ILE A 118 11.18 4.95 -7.90
CA ILE A 118 11.99 5.64 -8.91
C ILE A 118 13.16 6.38 -8.27
N HIS A 119 12.92 7.12 -7.19
CA HIS A 119 13.95 7.94 -6.53
C HIS A 119 14.54 7.29 -5.26
N GLY A 120 14.03 6.13 -4.83
CA GLY A 120 14.49 5.48 -3.59
C GLY A 120 15.97 5.13 -3.58
N SER A 121 16.56 4.76 -4.73
CA SER A 121 18.00 4.52 -4.82
C SER A 121 18.82 5.78 -4.58
N ASP A 122 18.35 6.93 -5.07
CA ASP A 122 19.04 8.21 -4.92
C ASP A 122 19.02 8.64 -3.46
N PHE A 123 17.89 8.44 -2.77
CA PHE A 123 17.80 8.63 -1.32
C PHE A 123 18.79 7.75 -0.56
N ILE A 124 18.94 6.47 -0.92
CA ILE A 124 19.90 5.58 -0.26
C ILE A 124 21.35 6.01 -0.55
N GLN A 125 21.63 6.46 -1.77
CA GLN A 125 22.97 6.87 -2.18
C GLN A 125 23.43 8.15 -1.49
N TYR A 126 22.55 9.13 -1.36
CA TYR A 126 22.89 10.47 -0.85
C TYR A 126 22.51 10.70 0.62
N SER A 127 21.78 9.76 1.25
CA SER A 127 21.46 9.86 2.68
C SER A 127 22.68 9.53 3.54
N LEU A 128 23.02 10.45 4.45
CA LEU A 128 24.07 10.26 5.46
C LEU A 128 23.67 9.26 6.56
N LEU A 129 22.37 8.99 6.72
CA LEU A 129 21.82 8.11 7.76
C LEU A 129 21.00 6.97 7.15
N PRO A 130 20.95 5.79 7.80
CA PRO A 130 20.05 4.71 7.40
C PRO A 130 18.59 5.19 7.46
N LEU A 131 17.89 5.09 6.33
CA LEU A 131 16.53 5.61 6.11
C LEU A 131 15.46 5.03 7.05
N GLY A 132 15.75 3.91 7.73
CA GLY A 132 14.84 3.27 8.67
C GLY A 132 14.51 4.11 9.89
N MET A 133 15.31 5.12 10.19
CA MET A 133 15.00 6.13 11.21
C MET A 133 14.00 7.21 10.73
N LEU A 134 13.81 7.37 9.41
CA LEU A 134 13.03 8.46 8.80
C LEU A 134 11.63 8.03 8.29
N PHE A 135 11.44 6.75 7.95
CA PHE A 135 10.30 6.32 7.11
C PHE A 135 9.17 5.54 7.81
N THR A 136 9.20 5.38 9.14
CA THR A 136 8.28 4.47 9.86
C THR A 136 6.79 4.85 9.82
N LEU A 137 6.39 5.94 9.14
CA LEU A 137 5.02 6.48 9.21
C LEU A 137 4.28 6.70 7.88
N PHE A 138 4.86 6.43 6.70
CA PHE A 138 4.26 6.97 5.45
C PHE A 138 3.64 6.00 4.42
N PHE A 139 3.71 4.68 4.58
CA PHE A 139 3.43 3.78 3.44
C PHE A 139 2.13 2.97 3.45
N LEU A 140 1.35 3.04 4.52
CA LEU A 140 0.07 2.34 4.59
C LEU A 140 -1.07 2.97 3.81
N ASN A 141 -1.05 4.30 3.69
CA ASN A 141 -2.13 5.01 3.01
C ASN A 141 -2.17 4.73 1.51
N ILE A 142 -1.14 4.10 0.95
CA ILE A 142 -1.01 3.98 -0.50
C ILE A 142 -1.51 2.63 -1.02
N ILE A 143 -1.26 1.55 -0.28
CA ILE A 143 -1.62 0.20 -0.77
C ILE A 143 -3.03 -0.20 -0.32
N MET A 144 -3.58 0.42 0.74
CA MET A 144 -4.91 0.07 1.26
C MET A 144 -6.05 0.93 0.70
N LEU A 145 -5.82 2.22 0.42
CA LEU A 145 -6.89 3.11 -0.02
C LEU A 145 -7.16 3.02 -1.52
N GLN A 146 -6.14 2.68 -2.30
CA GLN A 146 -6.28 2.79 -3.75
C GLN A 146 -6.80 1.52 -4.38
N THR A 147 -6.54 0.31 -3.87
CA THR A 147 -7.18 -0.92 -4.40
C THR A 147 -8.72 -0.88 -4.40
N ILE A 148 -9.30 -0.04 -3.56
CA ILE A 148 -10.75 0.12 -3.42
C ILE A 148 -11.28 1.14 -4.46
N GLU A 149 -10.60 2.27 -4.67
CA GLU A 149 -10.95 3.26 -5.72
C GLU A 149 -10.81 2.70 -7.15
N THR A 150 -10.07 1.61 -7.31
CA THR A 150 -9.46 1.23 -8.58
C THR A 150 -10.22 0.09 -9.29
N LYS A 151 -10.97 -0.75 -8.56
CA LYS A 151 -11.98 -1.63 -9.20
C LYS A 151 -13.09 -0.87 -9.95
N GLN A 152 -13.21 0.45 -9.74
CA GLN A 152 -14.22 1.32 -10.35
C GLN A 152 -13.89 1.69 -11.81
N ASP A 153 -12.64 2.01 -12.13
CA ASP A 153 -12.27 2.33 -13.53
C ASP A 153 -12.34 1.10 -14.44
N LEU A 154 -12.00 -0.08 -13.92
CA LEU A 154 -12.13 -1.35 -14.64
C LEU A 154 -13.59 -1.70 -14.99
N ARG A 155 -14.56 -1.39 -14.13
CA ARG A 155 -15.99 -1.64 -14.44
C ARG A 155 -16.57 -0.57 -15.37
N CYS A 156 -16.07 0.67 -15.33
CA CYS A 156 -16.46 1.70 -16.30
C CYS A 156 -15.99 1.36 -17.72
N LEU A 157 -14.77 0.83 -17.87
CA LEU A 157 -14.26 0.40 -19.18
C LEU A 157 -15.01 -0.80 -19.77
N TYR A 158 -15.41 -1.77 -18.95
CA TYR A 158 -16.12 -2.97 -19.42
C TYR A 158 -17.63 -2.81 -19.63
N ASN A 159 -18.26 -1.77 -19.07
CA ASN A 159 -19.69 -1.48 -19.28
C ASN A 159 -19.95 -0.47 -20.42
N THR A 160 -18.92 -0.10 -21.19
CA THR A 160 -19.02 0.82 -22.34
C THR A 160 -18.74 0.13 -23.69
N VAL A 161 -18.81 -1.20 -23.72
CA VAL A 161 -18.86 -2.04 -24.93
C VAL A 161 -20.07 -2.96 -24.82
#